data_AF-A0A1B6DWC5-F1
#
_entry.id   AF-A0A1B6DWC5-F1
#
_cell.length_a   1.000
_cell.length_b   1.000
_cell.length_c   1.000
_cell.angle_alpha   90.00
_cell.angle_beta   90.00
_cell.angle_gamma   90.00
#
_symmetry.space_group_name_H-M   'P 1'
#
loop_
_entity.id
_entity.type
_entity.pdbx_description
1 polymer ?
#
loop_
_entity_poly.entity_id
_entity_poly.type
_entity_poly.pdbx_seq_one_letter_code
_entity_poly.pdbx_strand_id
1 'polypeptide(L)'
;EQLNTECTQYGVLTVRAYFHHDSLCVEVLNARDVIPLDPNGFSDPFVIVELLPRSMFAHCSEQVTNVQKKTLNPLFDECFEFSVSLEQCRAEGAMVAFTVMDHD
;
A
#
# COMPACT_ATOMS: atom_id res chain seq x y z
N GLU A 1 21.90 -1.78 6.16
CA GLU A 1 21.97 -0.37 6.60
C GLU A 1 20.56 0.16 6.68
N GLN A 2 20.14 0.65 7.84
CA GLN A 2 18.81 1.22 8.02
C GLN A 2 18.84 2.60 7.35
N LEU A 3 18.24 2.73 6.16
CA LEU A 3 18.13 4.01 5.47
C LEU A 3 17.55 5.02 6.46
N ASN A 4 18.34 6.08 6.72
CA ASN A 4 17.98 7.17 7.61
C ASN A 4 16.69 7.79 7.04
N THR A 5 15.55 7.38 7.60
CA THR A 5 14.25 7.75 7.06
C THR A 5 13.98 9.17 7.54
N GLU A 6 14.08 10.15 6.64
CA GLU A 6 13.72 11.53 6.97
C GLU A 6 12.26 11.58 7.45
N CYS A 7 11.98 12.42 8.45
CA CYS A 7 10.62 12.65 8.92
C CYS A 7 9.84 13.34 7.80
N THR A 8 8.93 12.61 7.16
CA THR A 8 8.09 13.10 6.07
C THR A 8 6.79 13.67 6.62
N GLN A 9 6.20 14.65 5.92
CA GLN A 9 4.98 15.34 6.34
C GLN A 9 3.78 14.40 6.63
N TYR A 10 3.74 13.23 5.98
CA TYR A 10 2.59 12.31 6.01
C TYR A 10 2.95 10.91 6.55
N GLY A 11 4.16 10.74 7.07
CA GLY A 11 4.69 9.43 7.46
C GLY A 11 5.23 8.63 6.28
N VAL A 12 5.64 7.39 6.57
CA VAL A 12 6.31 6.51 5.62
C VAL A 12 5.65 5.14 5.61
N LEU A 13 5.23 4.69 4.42
CA LEU A 13 4.72 3.35 4.19
C LEU A 13 5.86 2.44 3.70
N THR A 14 6.07 1.31 4.37
CA THR A 14 7.03 0.28 3.96
C THR A 14 6.29 -0.82 3.21
N VAL A 15 6.67 -1.04 1.95
CA VAL A 15 6.10 -2.08 1.08
C VAL A 15 7.20 -2.94 0.47
N ARG A 16 6.84 -4.16 0.07
CA ARG A 16 7.67 -5.02 -0.77
C ARG A 16 6.84 -5.51 -1.95
N ALA A 17 7.40 -5.42 -3.16
CA ALA A 17 6.75 -5.93 -4.36
C ALA A 17 7.72 -6.82 -5.14
N TYR A 18 7.23 -7.98 -5.59
CA TYR A 18 8.04 -8.93 -6.37
C TYR A 18 7.14 -9.80 -7.26
N PHE A 19 7.72 -10.34 -8.32
CA PHE A 19 7.03 -11.31 -9.17
C PHE A 19 7.22 -12.72 -8.62
N HIS A 20 6.13 -13.47 -8.56
CA HIS A 20 6.12 -14.89 -8.30
C HIS A 20 5.34 -15.57 -9.42
N HIS A 21 6.05 -16.28 -10.31
CA HIS A 21 5.49 -16.83 -11.55
C HIS A 21 4.77 -15.74 -12.38
N ASP A 22 3.48 -15.92 -12.66
CA ASP A 22 2.64 -15.00 -13.46
C ASP A 22 1.81 -14.03 -12.60
N SER A 23 2.28 -13.78 -11.37
CA SER A 23 1.63 -12.89 -10.42
C SER A 23 2.58 -11.85 -9.84
N LEU A 24 2.05 -10.64 -9.64
CA LEU A 24 2.68 -9.59 -8.84
C LEU A 24 2.22 -9.75 -7.38
N CYS A 25 3.16 -10.08 -6.50
CA CYS A 25 2.95 -10.11 -5.06
C CYS A 25 3.29 -8.73 -4.49
N VAL A 26 2.36 -8.18 -3.71
CA VAL A 26 2.50 -6.89 -3.04
C VAL A 26 2.28 -7.11 -1.55
N GLU A 27 3.31 -6.87 -0.76
CA GLU A 27 3.26 -6.91 0.69
C GLU A 27 3.23 -5.50 1.26
N VAL A 28 2.20 -5.22 2.04
CA VAL A 28 2.06 -4.01 2.84
C VAL A 28 2.51 -4.37 4.25
N LEU A 29 3.69 -3.88 4.67
CA LEU A 29 4.31 -4.32 5.91
C LEU A 29 3.87 -3.44 7.08
N ASN A 30 4.24 -2.16 7.05
CA ASN A 30 3.93 -1.20 8.11
C ASN A 30 3.90 0.21 7.56
N ALA A 31 3.31 1.12 8.32
CA ALA A 31 3.59 2.54 8.19
C ALA A 31 4.17 3.09 9.50
N ARG A 32 4.91 4.19 9.40
CA ARG A 32 5.47 4.92 10.55
C ARG A 32 5.12 6.39 10.46
N ASP A 33 4.91 6.99 11.63
CA ASP A 33 4.67 8.43 11.79
C ASP A 33 3.53 8.95 10.91
N VAL A 34 2.46 8.16 10.77
CA VAL A 34 1.23 8.57 10.09
C VAL A 34 0.65 9.78 10.83
N ILE A 35 0.04 10.70 10.09
CA ILE A 35 -0.56 11.89 10.68
C ILE A 35 -1.79 11.53 11.53
N PRO A 36 -1.98 12.16 12.70
CA PRO A 36 -3.19 12.00 13.47
C PRO A 36 -4.35 12.76 12.81
N LEU A 37 -5.42 12.06 12.49
CA LEU A 37 -6.62 12.62 11.88
C LEU A 37 -7.83 12.59 12.82
N ASP A 38 -7.78 11.76 13.87
CA ASP A 38 -8.83 11.69 14.89
C ASP A 38 -8.69 12.74 16.01
N PRO A 39 -9.80 13.14 16.66
CA PRO A 39 -9.78 13.96 17.88
C PRO A 39 -8.99 13.34 19.04
N ASN A 40 -8.81 12.03 19.02
CA ASN A 40 -8.09 11.28 20.05
C ASN A 40 -6.55 11.43 19.93
N GLY A 41 -6.06 12.07 18.86
CA GLY A 41 -4.63 12.25 18.57
C GLY A 41 -3.97 11.06 17.87
N PHE A 42 -4.76 10.13 17.33
CA PHE A 42 -4.34 8.96 16.56
C PHE A 42 -5.07 8.94 15.20
N SER A 43 -5.02 7.79 14.54
CA SER A 43 -5.79 7.42 13.37
C SER A 43 -6.08 5.91 13.45
N ASP A 44 -7.01 5.45 12.62
CA ASP A 44 -7.36 4.07 12.32
C ASP A 44 -6.91 3.74 10.88
N PRO A 45 -5.59 3.71 10.59
CA PRO A 45 -5.09 3.62 9.22
C PRO A 45 -5.38 2.26 8.54
N PHE A 46 -5.63 2.33 7.23
CA PHE A 46 -5.64 1.21 6.30
C PHE A 46 -5.04 1.61 4.95
N VAL A 47 -4.66 0.64 4.12
CA VAL A 47 -4.04 0.88 2.81
C VAL A 47 -4.89 0.26 1.71
N ILE A 48 -5.21 1.07 0.70
CA ILE A 48 -5.76 0.63 -0.58
C ILE A 48 -4.59 0.41 -1.55
N VAL A 49 -4.58 -0.76 -2.20
CA VAL A 49 -3.61 -1.15 -3.22
C VAL A 49 -4.34 -1.33 -4.55
N GLU A 50 -3.96 -0.55 -5.56
CA GLU A 50 -4.56 -0.61 -6.89
C GLU A 50 -3.51 -0.64 -8.00
N LEU A 51 -3.83 -1.30 -9.12
CA LEU A 51 -3.02 -1.31 -10.32
C LEU A 51 -3.55 -0.30 -11.34
N LEU A 52 -2.66 0.53 -11.85
CA LEU A 52 -2.97 1.60 -12.79
C LEU A 52 -2.17 1.43 -14.10
N PRO A 53 -2.73 1.83 -15.25
CA PRO A 53 -4.06 2.43 -15.42
C PRO A 53 -5.20 1.39 -15.32
N ARG A 54 -6.33 1.77 -14.71
CA ARG A 54 -7.48 0.87 -14.46
C ARG A 54 -8.04 0.22 -15.72
N SER A 55 -7.92 0.86 -16.89
CA SER A 55 -8.36 0.28 -18.18
C SER A 55 -7.55 -0.96 -18.58
N MET A 56 -6.27 -1.02 -18.20
CA MET A 56 -5.37 -2.14 -18.49
C MET A 56 -5.50 -3.26 -17.46
N PHE A 57 -5.76 -2.89 -16.21
CA PHE A 57 -5.87 -3.80 -15.07
C PHE A 57 -7.31 -3.96 -14.59
N ALA A 58 -8.30 -3.83 -15.48
CA ALA A 58 -9.72 -3.82 -15.12
C ALA A 58 -10.19 -5.13 -14.45
N HIS A 59 -9.47 -6.24 -14.67
CA HIS A 59 -9.70 -7.53 -14.03
C HIS A 59 -9.06 -7.66 -12.65
N CYS A 60 -8.17 -6.74 -12.28
CA CYS A 60 -7.55 -6.66 -10.96
C CYS A 60 -8.33 -5.66 -10.11
N SER A 61 -9.18 -6.15 -9.20
CA SER A 61 -9.85 -5.27 -8.23
C SER A 61 -8.83 -4.67 -7.26
N GLU A 62 -9.11 -3.46 -6.78
CA GLU A 62 -8.38 -2.89 -5.64
C GLU A 62 -8.45 -3.85 -4.45
N GLN A 63 -7.36 -3.89 -3.68
CA GLN A 63 -7.25 -4.67 -2.46
C GLN A 63 -7.06 -3.71 -1.29
N VAL A 64 -7.58 -4.08 -0.12
CA VAL A 64 -7.58 -3.21 1.05
C VAL A 64 -7.07 -4.00 2.24
N THR A 65 -6.15 -3.44 3.01
CA THR A 65 -5.71 -4.04 4.28
C THR A 65 -6.79 -3.96 5.34
N ASN A 66 -6.64 -4.71 6.42
CA ASN A 66 -7.41 -4.48 7.62
C ASN A 66 -7.11 -3.09 8.21
N VAL A 67 -8.12 -2.53 8.86
CA VAL A 67 -8.01 -1.29 9.62
C VAL A 67 -7.24 -1.54 10.92
N GLN A 68 -6.19 -0.77 11.14
CA GLN A 68 -5.39 -0.83 12.36
C GLN A 68 -5.80 0.29 13.31
N LYS A 69 -6.45 -0.05 14.42
CA LYS A 69 -7.09 0.97 15.27
C LYS A 69 -6.12 1.73 16.15
N LYS A 70 -6.36 3.04 16.29
CA LYS A 70 -5.77 3.97 17.24
C LYS A 70 -4.24 3.90 17.25
N THR A 71 -3.64 4.04 16.09
CA THR A 71 -2.19 3.96 15.91
C THR A 71 -1.69 4.91 14.82
N LEU A 72 -0.52 5.50 15.06
CA LEU A 72 0.24 6.24 14.04
C LEU A 72 1.38 5.40 13.44
N ASN A 73 1.54 4.16 13.91
CA ASN A 73 2.57 3.22 13.49
C ASN A 73 1.95 1.83 13.25
N PRO A 74 1.05 1.70 12.26
CA PRO A 74 0.35 0.43 12.02
C PRO A 74 1.29 -0.66 11.52
N LEU A 75 1.04 -1.88 11.98
CA LEU A 75 1.58 -3.11 11.41
C LEU A 75 0.47 -3.79 10.64
N PHE A 76 0.63 -3.92 9.32
CA PHE A 76 -0.34 -4.57 8.46
C PHE A 76 0.08 -6.03 8.26
N ASP A 77 1.32 -6.26 7.79
CA ASP A 77 1.87 -7.57 7.45
C ASP A 77 0.94 -8.39 6.53
N GLU A 78 0.33 -7.71 5.54
CA GLU A 78 -0.63 -8.30 4.60
C GLU A 78 -0.01 -8.44 3.20
N CYS A 79 -0.32 -9.55 2.52
CA CYS A 79 0.17 -9.86 1.18
C CYS A 79 -0.99 -10.03 0.20
N PHE A 80 -0.92 -9.32 -0.92
CA PHE A 80 -1.88 -9.35 -2.01
C PHE A 80 -1.24 -9.92 -3.27
N GLU A 81 -2.00 -10.68 -4.05
CA GLU A 81 -1.54 -11.28 -5.29
C GLU A 81 -2.41 -10.78 -6.45
N PHE A 82 -1.76 -10.20 -7.45
CA PHE A 82 -2.41 -9.74 -8.67
C PHE A 82 -1.93 -10.55 -9.87
N SER A 83 -2.85 -11.20 -10.56
CA SER A 83 -2.56 -11.90 -11.82
C SER A 83 -2.38 -10.89 -12.96
N VAL A 84 -1.14 -10.73 -13.40
CA VAL A 84 -0.72 -9.72 -14.39
C VAL A 84 0.23 -10.33 -15.39
N SER A 85 0.12 -9.93 -16.66
CA SER A 85 1.07 -10.34 -17.67
C SER A 85 2.33 -9.46 -17.65
N LEU A 86 3.46 -10.01 -18.08
CA LEU A 86 4.71 -9.26 -18.22
C LEU A 86 4.56 -8.06 -19.18
N GLU A 87 3.71 -8.19 -20.19
CA GLU A 87 3.40 -7.10 -21.13
C GLU A 87 2.69 -5.94 -20.43
N GLN A 88 1.67 -6.23 -19.61
CA GLN A 88 0.98 -5.21 -18.82
C GLN A 88 1.94 -4.49 -17.87
N CYS A 89 2.82 -5.24 -17.19
CA CYS A 89 3.79 -4.65 -16.25
C CYS A 89 4.86 -3.77 -16.91
N ARG A 90 5.15 -3.99 -18.19
CA ARG A 90 6.13 -3.21 -18.95
C ARG A 90 5.51 -2.07 -19.74
N ALA A 91 4.19 -2.00 -19.78
CA ALA A 91 3.50 -0.94 -20.48
C ALA A 91 3.83 0.42 -19.85
N GLU A 92 3.95 1.44 -20.71
CA GLU A 92 4.25 2.80 -20.25
C GLU A 92 3.13 3.30 -19.32
N GLY A 93 3.53 3.84 -18.16
CA GLY A 93 2.60 4.32 -17.14
C GLY A 93 1.98 3.23 -16.27
N ALA A 94 2.34 1.94 -16.46
CA ALA A 94 1.94 0.89 -15.54
C ALA A 94 2.56 1.14 -14.15
N MET A 95 1.73 1.14 -13.11
CA MET A 95 2.17 1.38 -11.73
C MET A 95 1.27 0.71 -10.70
N VAL A 96 1.84 0.48 -9.52
CA VAL A 96 1.09 0.14 -8.30
C VAL A 96 0.90 1.43 -7.51
N ALA A 97 -0.36 1.76 -7.19
CA ALA A 97 -0.67 2.88 -6.31
C ALA A 97 -1.04 2.36 -4.92
N PHE A 98 -0.52 3.05 -3.91
CA PHE A 98 -0.78 2.81 -2.50
C PHE A 98 -1.42 4.07 -1.92
N THR A 99 -2.61 3.93 -1.35
CA THR A 99 -3.33 5.04 -0.72
C THR A 99 -3.55 4.70 0.75
N VAL A 100 -2.89 5.44 1.65
CA VAL A 100 -3.13 5.33 3.09
C VAL A 100 -4.34 6.20 3.44
N MET A 101 -5.32 5.61 4.10
CA MET A 101 -6.56 6.27 4.50
C MET A 101 -6.82 6.04 5.99
N ASP A 102 -7.67 6.88 6.56
CA ASP A 102 -8.13 6.80 7.93
C ASP A 102 -9.59 6.34 7.98
N HIS A 103 -9.95 5.52 8.96
CA HIS A 103 -11.30 4.99 9.11
C HIS A 103 -11.99 5.57 10.35
N ASP A 104 -13.06 6.34 10.16
CA ASP A 104 -13.85 6.95 11.25
C ASP A 104 -14.66 5.95 12.11
#